data_AF-T0ZP33-F1
#
_entry.id   AF-T0ZP33-F1
#
_cell.length_a   1.000
_cell.length_b   1.000
_cell.length_c   1.000
_cell.angle_alpha   90.00
_cell.angle_beta   90.00
_cell.angle_gamma   90.00
#
_symmetry.space_group_name_H-M   'P 1'
#
loop_
_entity.id
_entity.type
_entity.pdbx_description
1 polymer ?
#
loop_
_entity_poly.entity_id
_entity_poly.type
_entity_poly.pdbx_seq_one_letter_code
_entity_poly.pdbx_strand_id
1 'polypeptide(L)'
;MVYTFARVGAALKMRVEDVYVQGRRNWVRLHEKGGKRHEMPCHHNLESYLHAYIEGTGLTGDGKGYLFRTARGRTRRLSTEPMSQPDAYRMIVRRARAAGIWTRVGNHSFRATGITEYLKNGGKLEIAQQMAARESSRTTGLYDRRDDQITLDEVERIVI
;
A
#
# COMPACT_ATOMS: atom_id res chain seq x y z
N MET A 1 0.82 -0.66 -0.82
CA MET A 1 0.54 -0.12 0.53
C MET A 1 -0.40 -1.02 1.32
N VAL A 2 -1.59 -1.39 0.82
CA VAL A 2 -2.46 -2.34 1.53
C VAL A 2 -1.78 -3.71 1.69
N TYR A 3 -1.33 -4.32 0.59
CA TYR A 3 -0.76 -5.68 0.60
C TYR A 3 0.68 -5.78 1.13
N THR A 4 1.42 -4.68 1.17
CA THR A 4 2.86 -4.66 1.51
C THR A 4 3.16 -3.85 2.76
N PHE A 5 2.13 -3.22 3.33
CA PHE A 5 2.22 -2.20 4.37
C PHE A 5 3.16 -1.03 4.03
N ALA A 6 3.64 -0.88 2.80
CA ALA A 6 4.62 0.13 2.43
C ALA A 6 4.21 1.56 2.86
N ARG A 7 5.19 2.37 3.30
CA ARG A 7 5.01 3.82 3.38
C ARG A 7 4.93 4.39 1.96
N VAL A 8 4.15 5.46 1.76
CA VAL A 8 4.03 6.09 0.43
C VAL A 8 5.39 6.51 -0.14
N GLY A 9 6.26 7.10 0.68
CA GLY A 9 7.59 7.51 0.24
C GLY A 9 8.47 6.34 -0.20
N ALA A 10 8.30 5.15 0.38
CA ALA A 10 9.03 3.95 -0.04
C ALA A 10 8.49 3.39 -1.35
N ALA A 11 7.16 3.39 -1.51
CA ALA A 11 6.51 2.95 -2.75
C ALA A 11 6.83 3.88 -3.93
N LEU A 12 6.78 5.21 -3.74
CA LEU A 12 7.01 6.18 -4.81
C LEU A 12 8.47 6.22 -5.31
N LYS A 13 9.42 5.69 -4.53
CA LYS A 13 10.83 5.58 -4.91
C LYS A 13 11.14 4.32 -5.71
N MET A 14 10.21 3.38 -5.80
CA MET A 14 10.42 2.13 -6.53
C MET A 14 10.74 2.40 -8.00
N ARG A 15 11.64 1.58 -8.51
CA ARG A 15 11.98 1.41 -9.92
C ARG A 15 11.22 0.23 -10.49
N VAL A 16 11.18 0.12 -11.81
CA VAL A 16 10.57 -1.04 -12.47
C VAL A 16 11.29 -2.32 -12.06
N GLU A 17 12.62 -2.29 -11.93
CA GLU A 17 13.43 -3.43 -11.47
C GLU A 17 13.19 -3.84 -10.01
N ASP A 18 12.51 -3.00 -9.22
CA ASP A 18 12.16 -3.35 -7.84
C ASP A 18 10.94 -4.28 -7.78
N VAL A 19 10.31 -4.59 -8.92
CA VAL A 19 9.36 -5.70 -9.08
C VAL A 19 10.09 -6.82 -9.80
N TYR A 20 10.36 -7.92 -9.10
CA TYR A 20 11.20 -8.98 -9.62
C TYR A 20 10.69 -10.36 -9.19
N VAL A 21 11.03 -11.37 -9.99
CA VAL A 21 10.75 -12.76 -9.65
C VAL A 21 11.91 -13.31 -8.83
N GLN A 22 11.59 -13.94 -7.70
CA GLN A 22 12.55 -14.73 -6.93
C GLN A 22 11.96 -16.12 -6.70
N GLY A 23 12.64 -17.14 -7.25
CA GLY A 23 12.09 -18.49 -7.33
C GLY A 23 10.86 -18.52 -8.23
N ARG A 24 9.69 -18.86 -7.67
CA ARG A 24 8.41 -18.93 -8.39
C ARG A 24 7.41 -17.84 -7.97
N ARG A 25 7.85 -16.80 -7.27
CA ARG A 25 6.98 -15.73 -6.76
C ARG A 25 7.50 -14.36 -7.17
N ASN A 26 6.58 -13.44 -7.41
CA ASN A 26 6.90 -12.03 -7.55
C ASN A 26 7.16 -11.39 -6.19
N TRP A 27 8.15 -10.50 -6.14
CA TRP A 27 8.58 -9.75 -4.97
C TRP A 27 8.63 -8.27 -5.30
N VAL A 28 8.47 -7.45 -4.26
CA VAL A 28 8.73 -6.02 -4.33
C VAL A 28 9.85 -5.61 -3.38
N ARG A 29 10.73 -4.73 -3.84
CA ARG A 29 11.73 -4.04 -3.03
C ARG A 29 11.28 -2.61 -2.72
N LEU A 30 11.10 -2.32 -1.44
CA LEU A 30 10.69 -1.01 -0.93
C LEU A 30 11.90 -0.23 -0.40
N HIS A 31 11.95 1.06 -0.72
CA HIS A 31 13.05 1.95 -0.32
C HIS A 31 12.67 2.78 0.91
N GLU A 32 12.89 2.22 2.08
CA GLU A 32 12.51 2.82 3.36
C GLU A 32 13.42 4.00 3.76
N LYS A 33 13.01 4.73 4.81
CA LYS A 33 13.79 5.86 5.34
C LYS A 33 15.17 5.39 5.79
N GLY A 34 16.20 6.22 5.59
CA GLY A 34 17.57 5.92 5.97
C GLY A 34 18.30 4.96 5.01
N GLY A 35 17.80 4.80 3.78
CA GLY A 35 18.44 3.95 2.77
C GLY A 35 18.19 2.45 2.95
N LYS A 36 17.39 2.06 3.95
CA LYS A 36 17.03 0.66 4.20
C LYS A 36 16.19 0.11 3.06
N ARG A 37 16.51 -1.10 2.61
CA ARG A 37 15.70 -1.87 1.66
C ARG A 37 14.86 -2.87 2.43
N HIS A 38 13.60 -3.00 2.04
CA HIS A 38 12.70 -4.00 2.61
C HIS A 38 12.03 -4.76 1.46
N GLU A 39 12.23 -6.08 1.45
CA GLU A 39 11.72 -6.95 0.39
C GLU A 39 10.52 -7.72 0.90
N MET A 40 9.47 -7.78 0.07
CA MET A 40 8.19 -8.36 0.43
C MET A 40 7.68 -9.26 -0.70
N PRO A 41 7.20 -10.48 -0.41
CA PRO A 41 6.51 -11.27 -1.42
C PRO A 41 5.22 -10.57 -1.85
N CYS A 42 4.90 -10.64 -3.13
CA CYS A 42 3.67 -10.08 -3.67
C CYS A 42 2.47 -10.93 -3.27
N HIS A 43 1.43 -10.27 -2.78
CA HIS A 43 0.09 -10.85 -2.78
C HIS A 43 -0.40 -10.98 -4.24
N HIS A 44 -1.14 -12.04 -4.58
CA HIS A 44 -1.57 -12.31 -5.96
C HIS A 44 -2.29 -11.12 -6.62
N ASN A 45 -3.20 -10.45 -5.89
CA ASN A 45 -3.83 -9.23 -6.41
C ASN A 45 -2.84 -8.09 -6.69
N LEU A 46 -1.83 -7.92 -5.83
CA LEU A 46 -0.79 -6.91 -6.06
C LEU A 46 0.02 -7.23 -7.31
N GLU A 47 0.39 -8.50 -7.48
CA GLU A 47 1.09 -9.00 -8.66
C GLU A 47 0.28 -8.71 -9.93
N SER A 48 -1.00 -9.06 -9.97
CA SER A 48 -1.87 -8.78 -11.12
C SER A 48 -1.97 -7.28 -11.42
N TYR A 49 -2.09 -6.43 -10.40
CA TYR A 49 -2.15 -4.98 -10.59
C TYR A 49 -0.83 -4.38 -11.07
N LEU A 50 0.31 -4.84 -10.55
CA LEU A 50 1.63 -4.38 -10.99
C LEU A 50 1.90 -4.80 -12.43
N HIS A 51 1.57 -6.04 -12.78
CA HIS A 51 1.72 -6.54 -14.15
C HIS A 51 0.90 -5.71 -15.14
N ALA A 52 -0.41 -5.59 -14.89
CA ALA A 52 -1.31 -4.81 -15.75
C ALA A 52 -0.87 -3.33 -15.86
N TYR A 53 -0.35 -2.76 -14.77
CA TYR A 53 0.17 -1.39 -14.79
C TYR A 53 1.43 -1.26 -15.63
N ILE A 54 2.45 -2.10 -15.40
CA ILE A 54 3.74 -2.03 -16.11
C ILE A 54 3.54 -2.22 -17.61
N GLU A 55 2.75 -3.23 -18.01
CA GLU A 55 2.42 -3.48 -19.41
C GLU A 55 1.58 -2.36 -20.01
N GLY A 56 0.48 -1.99 -19.35
CA GLY A 56 -0.47 -0.98 -19.85
C GLY A 56 0.12 0.44 -19.92
N THR A 57 1.28 0.67 -19.30
CA THR A 57 1.99 1.95 -19.34
C THR A 57 3.27 1.92 -20.17
N GLY A 58 3.61 0.77 -20.77
CA GLY A 58 4.80 0.62 -21.62
C GLY A 58 6.11 0.76 -20.83
N LEU A 59 6.11 0.40 -19.56
CA LEU A 59 7.30 0.46 -18.70
C LEU A 59 8.20 -0.77 -18.81
N THR A 60 7.74 -1.80 -19.55
CA THR A 60 8.49 -3.03 -19.80
C THR A 60 9.86 -2.71 -20.39
N GLY A 61 10.92 -3.22 -19.74
CA GLY A 61 12.31 -3.02 -20.16
C GLY A 61 12.99 -1.76 -19.58
N ASP A 62 12.25 -0.79 -19.02
CA ASP A 62 12.84 0.40 -18.38
C ASP A 62 13.15 0.15 -16.90
N GLY A 63 14.04 -0.82 -16.63
CA GLY A 63 14.36 -1.30 -15.29
C GLY A 63 14.77 -0.18 -14.32
N LYS A 64 15.55 0.82 -14.79
CA LYS A 64 16.05 1.94 -13.99
C LYS A 64 15.07 3.10 -13.85
N GLY A 65 14.02 3.13 -14.67
CA GLY A 65 12.99 4.15 -14.59
C GLY A 65 12.11 4.02 -13.34
N TYR A 66 11.51 5.13 -12.90
CA TYR A 66 10.56 5.10 -11.79
C TYR A 66 9.35 4.24 -12.12
N LEU A 67 8.88 3.43 -11.17
CA LEU A 67 7.67 2.64 -11.36
C LEU A 67 6.44 3.54 -11.41
N PHE A 68 6.25 4.39 -10.39
CA PHE A 68 5.10 5.31 -10.33
C PHE A 68 5.48 6.69 -10.83
N ARG A 69 5.07 7.03 -12.05
CA ARG A 69 5.43 8.28 -12.72
C ARG A 69 4.27 9.29 -12.71
N THR A 70 4.60 10.57 -12.87
CA THR A 70 3.59 11.60 -13.14
C THR A 70 3.05 11.48 -14.57
N ALA A 71 1.83 11.97 -14.82
CA ALA A 71 1.28 12.09 -16.17
C ALA A 71 1.49 13.53 -16.68
N ARG A 72 1.81 13.69 -17.97
CA ARG A 72 1.97 15.01 -18.59
C ARG A 72 0.59 15.64 -18.84
N GLY A 73 0.18 16.59 -17.99
CA GLY A 73 -1.10 17.27 -18.13
C GLY A 73 -2.29 16.30 -18.25
N ARG A 74 -3.19 16.52 -19.21
CA ARG A 74 -4.33 15.64 -19.49
C ARG A 74 -4.09 14.68 -20.67
N THR A 75 -2.84 14.42 -21.03
CA THR A 75 -2.48 13.62 -22.22
C THR A 75 -2.56 12.11 -22.03
N ARG A 76 -2.74 11.64 -20.79
CA ARG A 76 -2.64 10.22 -20.40
C ARG A 76 -1.28 9.56 -20.68
N ARG A 77 -0.25 10.34 -21.04
CA ARG A 77 1.12 9.85 -21.21
C ARG A 77 1.91 10.05 -19.92
N LEU A 78 2.61 9.01 -19.49
CA LEU A 78 3.53 9.11 -18.36
C LEU A 78 4.77 9.93 -18.75
N SER A 79 5.26 10.72 -17.79
CA SER A 79 6.57 11.35 -17.86
C SER A 79 7.67 10.37 -17.42
N THR A 80 8.90 10.84 -17.26
CA THR A 80 9.99 10.12 -16.60
C THR A 80 10.11 10.47 -15.11
N GLU A 81 9.36 11.48 -14.65
CA GLU A 81 9.45 12.01 -13.30
C GLU A 81 8.66 11.16 -12.30
N PRO A 82 9.19 10.96 -11.07
CA PRO A 82 8.49 10.23 -10.04
C PRO A 82 7.24 10.97 -9.61
N MET A 83 6.18 10.23 -9.30
CA MET A 83 5.00 10.80 -8.65
C MET A 83 5.37 11.32 -7.25
N SER A 84 4.91 12.54 -6.93
CA SER A 84 5.11 13.14 -5.61
C SER A 84 4.09 12.61 -4.59
N GLN A 85 4.42 12.69 -3.30
CA GLN A 85 3.48 12.32 -2.23
C GLN A 85 2.17 13.16 -2.26
N PRO A 86 2.21 14.49 -2.47
CA PRO A 86 1.00 15.28 -2.67
C PRO A 86 0.15 14.79 -3.84
N ASP A 87 0.77 14.39 -4.96
CA ASP A 87 0.03 13.89 -6.13
C ASP A 87 -0.64 12.54 -5.86
N ALA A 88 0.07 11.63 -5.19
CA ALA A 88 -0.50 10.37 -4.73
C ALA A 88 -1.71 10.61 -3.80
N TYR A 89 -1.61 11.57 -2.87
CA TYR A 89 -2.73 11.93 -2.00
C TYR A 89 -3.92 12.50 -2.79
N ARG A 90 -3.69 13.45 -3.70
CA ARG A 90 -4.75 14.01 -4.56
C ARG A 90 -5.43 12.94 -5.40
N MET A 91 -4.67 11.96 -5.91
CA MET A 91 -5.23 10.83 -6.64
C MET A 91 -6.16 9.99 -5.76
N ILE A 92 -5.74 9.66 -4.54
CA ILE A 92 -6.57 8.89 -3.59
C ILE A 92 -7.84 9.63 -3.25
N VAL A 93 -7.76 10.92 -2.89
CA VAL A 93 -8.95 11.72 -2.54
C VAL A 93 -9.95 11.75 -3.68
N ARG A 94 -9.49 11.90 -4.93
CA ARG A 94 -10.36 11.87 -6.11
C ARG A 94 -11.07 10.51 -6.26
N ARG A 95 -10.34 9.40 -6.07
CA ARG A 95 -10.91 8.05 -6.17
C ARG A 95 -11.88 7.75 -5.02
N ALA A 96 -11.57 8.19 -3.81
CA ALA A 96 -12.44 8.04 -2.63
C ALA A 96 -13.77 8.75 -2.83
N ARG A 97 -13.75 10.00 -3.30
CA ARG A 97 -14.97 10.76 -3.64
C ARG A 97 -15.79 10.07 -4.72
N ALA A 98 -15.15 9.57 -5.78
CA ALA A 98 -15.83 8.84 -6.85
C ALA A 98 -16.47 7.52 -6.36
N ALA A 99 -15.95 6.93 -5.28
CA ALA A 99 -16.51 5.74 -4.64
C ALA A 99 -17.53 6.06 -3.54
N GLY A 100 -17.92 7.33 -3.34
CA GLY A 100 -18.85 7.74 -2.28
C GLY A 100 -18.26 7.69 -0.86
N ILE A 101 -16.92 7.61 -0.72
CA ILE A 101 -16.25 7.59 0.58
C ILE A 101 -16.04 9.04 1.03
N TRP A 102 -16.88 9.48 1.96
CA TRP A 102 -16.83 10.84 2.55
C TRP A 102 -15.78 10.98 3.65
N THR A 103 -15.46 9.87 4.33
CA THR A 103 -14.41 9.83 5.35
C THR A 103 -13.07 10.19 4.74
N ARG A 104 -12.28 11.00 5.45
CA ARG A 104 -10.95 11.39 4.99
C ARG A 104 -10.02 10.18 4.93
N VAL A 105 -9.74 9.71 3.72
CA VAL A 105 -8.78 8.64 3.45
C VAL A 105 -7.55 9.16 2.71
N GLY A 106 -6.42 8.52 2.97
CA GLY A 106 -5.15 8.84 2.31
C GLY A 106 -4.18 7.67 2.32
N ASN A 107 -2.94 7.94 1.92
CA ASN A 107 -1.91 6.90 1.84
C ASN A 107 -1.71 6.12 3.15
N HIS A 108 -1.74 6.84 4.28
CA HIS A 108 -1.58 6.22 5.60
C HIS A 108 -2.78 5.35 5.98
N SER A 109 -3.99 5.71 5.56
CA SER A 109 -5.21 4.92 5.77
C SER A 109 -5.06 3.54 5.14
N PHE A 110 -4.55 3.44 3.91
CA PHE A 110 -4.35 2.15 3.25
C PHE A 110 -3.34 1.25 3.96
N ARG A 111 -2.28 1.82 4.52
CA ARG A 111 -1.33 1.06 5.34
C ARG A 111 -2.00 0.57 6.63
N ALA A 112 -2.78 1.42 7.29
CA ALA A 112 -3.54 1.05 8.49
C ALA A 112 -4.53 -0.09 8.17
N THR A 113 -5.31 0.05 7.10
CA THR A 113 -6.24 -0.99 6.63
C THR A 113 -5.53 -2.31 6.39
N GLY A 114 -4.40 -2.30 5.68
CA GLY A 114 -3.64 -3.54 5.45
C GLY A 114 -3.23 -4.25 6.74
N ILE A 115 -2.68 -3.50 7.71
CA ILE A 115 -2.26 -4.06 8.99
C ILE A 115 -3.47 -4.59 9.78
N THR A 116 -4.53 -3.80 9.89
CA THR A 116 -5.74 -4.20 10.61
C THR A 116 -6.39 -5.44 10.00
N GLU A 117 -6.54 -5.49 8.67
CA GLU A 117 -7.12 -6.65 7.99
C GLU A 117 -6.24 -7.90 8.15
N TYR A 118 -4.91 -7.76 8.09
CA TYR A 118 -4.01 -8.87 8.36
C TYR A 118 -4.18 -9.41 9.80
N LEU A 119 -4.26 -8.53 10.80
CA LEU A 119 -4.45 -8.93 12.20
C LEU A 119 -5.84 -9.55 12.44
N LYS A 120 -6.90 -8.96 11.88
CA LYS A 120 -8.27 -9.50 11.96
C LYS A 120 -8.37 -10.90 11.35
N ASN A 121 -7.62 -11.18 10.29
CA ASN A 121 -7.56 -12.49 9.65
C ASN A 121 -6.56 -13.46 10.32
N GLY A 122 -6.28 -13.29 11.62
CA GLY A 122 -5.44 -14.20 12.40
C GLY A 122 -3.94 -13.98 12.26
N GLY A 123 -3.52 -12.92 11.57
CA GLY A 123 -2.12 -12.54 11.44
C GLY A 123 -1.48 -12.19 12.79
N LYS A 124 -0.23 -12.62 12.99
CA LYS A 124 0.52 -12.34 14.22
C LYS A 124 1.08 -10.92 14.23
N LEU A 125 1.01 -10.24 15.37
CA LEU A 125 1.50 -8.86 15.52
C LEU A 125 2.99 -8.73 15.21
N GLU A 126 3.83 -9.70 15.60
CA GLU A 126 5.27 -9.68 15.32
C GLU A 126 5.54 -9.74 13.81
N ILE A 127 4.79 -10.57 13.09
CA ILE A 127 4.90 -10.68 11.63
C ILE A 127 4.39 -9.40 10.96
N ALA A 128 3.29 -8.82 11.44
CA ALA A 128 2.82 -7.52 10.95
C ALA A 128 3.89 -6.43 11.12
N GLN A 129 4.62 -6.42 12.23
CA GLN A 129 5.72 -5.49 12.48
C GLN A 129 6.88 -5.68 11.49
N GLN A 130 7.26 -6.94 11.23
CA GLN A 130 8.29 -7.30 10.24
C GLN A 130 7.89 -6.82 8.84
N MET A 131 6.68 -7.17 8.39
CA MET A 131 6.13 -6.76 7.09
C MET A 131 6.02 -5.23 6.94
N ALA A 132 5.84 -4.53 8.05
CA ALA A 132 5.66 -3.09 8.04
C ALA A 132 7.01 -2.32 8.11
N ALA A 133 8.15 -3.01 8.21
CA ALA A 133 9.47 -2.42 8.39
C ALA A 133 9.47 -1.29 9.45
N ARG A 134 8.99 -1.63 10.66
CA ARG A 134 8.95 -0.72 11.81
C ARG A 134 9.93 -1.16 12.89
N GLU A 135 10.63 -0.17 13.46
CA GLU A 135 11.52 -0.36 14.61
C GLU A 135 10.77 -0.43 15.95
N SER A 136 9.51 0.04 16.02
CA SER A 136 8.74 0.09 17.27
C SER A 136 7.42 -0.67 17.18
N SER A 137 7.25 -1.62 18.11
CA SER A 137 6.07 -2.46 18.30
C SER A 137 4.82 -1.67 18.70
N ARG A 138 4.98 -0.61 19.49
CA ARG A 138 3.90 0.22 20.05
C ARG A 138 2.98 0.82 18.99
N THR A 139 3.54 1.20 17.84
CA THR A 139 2.75 1.83 16.76
C THR A 139 1.95 0.84 15.92
N THR A 140 2.32 -0.44 15.93
CA THR A 140 1.60 -1.49 15.20
C THR A 140 0.47 -2.07 16.04
N GLY A 141 0.64 -2.14 17.37
CA GLY A 141 -0.42 -2.52 18.31
C GLY A 141 -1.66 -1.63 18.23
N LEU A 142 -1.52 -0.34 17.87
CA LEU A 142 -2.66 0.56 17.64
C LEU A 142 -3.62 0.12 16.51
N TYR A 143 -3.19 -0.81 15.65
CA TYR A 143 -4.01 -1.36 14.58
C TYR A 143 -4.64 -2.71 14.92
N ASP A 144 -4.29 -3.28 16.08
CA ASP A 144 -4.93 -4.49 16.57
C ASP A 144 -6.32 -4.12 17.07
N ARG A 145 -7.31 -4.36 16.21
CA ARG A 145 -8.73 -4.00 16.39
C ARG A 145 -9.57 -5.27 16.51
N ARG A 146 -8.98 -6.38 16.96
CA ARG A 146 -9.66 -7.68 17.06
C ARG A 146 -10.79 -7.64 18.09
N ASP A 147 -10.61 -6.86 19.15
CA ASP A 147 -11.59 -6.72 20.24
C ASP A 147 -12.48 -5.46 20.10
N ASP A 148 -12.27 -4.64 19.06
CA ASP A 148 -12.99 -3.36 18.85
C ASP A 148 -14.37 -3.53 18.20
N GLN A 149 -14.76 -4.76 17.85
CA GLN A 149 -16.04 -5.04 17.19
C GLN A 149 -17.14 -5.10 18.25
N ILE A 150 -17.82 -3.98 18.49
CA ILE A 150 -19.13 -4.00 19.16
C ILE A 150 -20.14 -4.54 18.14
N THR A 151 -20.77 -5.66 18.45
CA THR A 151 -21.79 -6.26 17.57
C THR A 151 -23.11 -5.49 17.69
N LEU A 152 -23.97 -5.61 16.66
CA LEU A 152 -25.32 -5.04 16.71
C LEU A 152 -26.09 -5.58 17.93
N ASP A 153 -25.96 -6.89 18.20
CA ASP A 153 -26.55 -7.55 19.36
C ASP A 153 -26.13 -6.93 20.70
N GLU A 154 -24.87 -6.48 20.84
CA GLU A 154 -24.40 -5.80 22.06
C GLU A 154 -25.02 -4.41 22.21
N VAL A 155 -25.30 -3.72 21.10
CA VAL A 155 -25.99 -2.41 21.10
C VAL A 155 -27.49 -2.56 21.39
N GLU A 156 -28.13 -3.59 20.84
CA GLU A 156 -29.56 -3.86 21.00
C GLU A 156 -29.95 -4.28 22.44
N ARG A 157 -28.98 -4.58 23.31
CA ARG A 157 -29.19 -4.80 24.75
C ARG A 157 -29.57 -3.52 25.52
N ILE A 158 -29.40 -2.35 24.91
CA ILE A 158 -29.80 -1.07 25.51
C ILE A 158 -31.33 -0.95 25.41
N VAL A 159 -32.03 -1.24 26.50
CA VAL A 159 -33.49 -1.06 26.61
C VAL A 159 -33.77 0.32 27.22
N ILE A 160 -34.59 1.14 26.56
CA ILE A 160 -35.15 2.41 27.07
C ILE A 160 -36.63 2.22 27.36
#